data_AF-A0A2Z6MIF5-F1
#
_entry.id   AF-A0A2Z6MIF5-F1
#
_cell.length_a   1.000
_cell.length_b   1.000
_cell.length_c   1.000
_cell.angle_alpha   90.00
_cell.angle_beta   90.00
_cell.angle_gamma   90.00
#
_symmetry.space_group_name_H-M   'P 1'
#
loop_
_entity.id
_entity.type
_entity.pdbx_description
1 polymer ?
#
loop_
_entity_poly.entity_id
_entity_poly.type
_entity_poly.pdbx_seq_one_letter_code
_entity_poly.pdbx_strand_id
1 'polypeptide(L)'
;MELARIEANFSGLSPGKHSWSINEFGDLTRGAASTGKVFNPLNEEKTKEPLGDLGTLDANEKGEAFYTGVKEKLRVADLIGRAVVVYATEDKSEHGIAAAVVARSAGVGENYKKLCTCDGTTIWEATDRDFVTSKV
;
A
#
# COMPACT_ATOMS: atom_id res chain seq x y z
N MET A 1 4.58 -20.14 -7.10
CA MET A 1 4.21 -18.80 -7.58
C MET A 1 3.91 -17.96 -6.37
N GLU A 2 4.61 -16.84 -6.20
CA GLU A 2 4.32 -15.90 -5.12
C GLU A 2 3.23 -14.94 -5.59
N LEU A 3 2.20 -14.82 -4.79
CA LEU A 3 1.02 -14.00 -5.04
C LEU A 3 0.87 -13.03 -3.88
N ALA A 4 0.69 -11.75 -4.17
CA ALA A 4 0.31 -10.76 -3.17
C ALA A 4 -1.12 -10.31 -3.43
N ARG A 5 -1.97 -10.36 -2.39
CA ARG A 5 -3.29 -9.74 -2.41
C ARG A 5 -3.16 -8.28 -2.00
N ILE A 6 -3.77 -7.40 -2.77
CA ILE A 6 -3.79 -5.96 -2.53
C ILE A 6 -5.23 -5.53 -2.40
N GLU A 7 -5.53 -4.84 -1.31
CA GLU A 7 -6.81 -4.18 -1.06
C GLU A 7 -6.51 -2.71 -0.78
N ALA A 8 -7.22 -1.82 -1.47
CA ALA A 8 -6.99 -0.39 -1.35
C ALA A 8 -8.31 0.37 -1.44
N ASN A 9 -8.39 1.43 -0.63
CA ASN A 9 -9.52 2.35 -0.58
C ASN A 9 -8.97 3.78 -0.61
N PHE A 10 -9.45 4.57 -1.55
CA PHE A 10 -9.03 5.95 -1.79
C PHE A 10 -10.23 6.87 -1.60
N SER A 11 -9.96 8.05 -1.05
CA SER A 11 -10.94 9.12 -0.88
C SER A 11 -10.29 10.47 -1.17
N GLY A 12 -11.10 11.46 -1.55
CA GLY A 12 -10.63 12.81 -1.85
C GLY A 12 -9.95 12.97 -3.22
N LEU A 13 -10.13 12.00 -4.13
CA LEU A 13 -9.66 12.13 -5.52
C LEU A 13 -10.62 13.00 -6.34
N SER A 14 -10.14 13.56 -7.44
CA SER A 14 -11.04 14.10 -8.46
C SER A 14 -11.84 12.97 -9.12
N PRO A 15 -13.10 13.16 -9.51
CA PRO A 15 -13.82 12.15 -10.26
C PRO A 15 -13.11 11.79 -11.58
N GLY A 16 -13.10 10.50 -11.91
CA GLY A 16 -12.47 9.96 -13.11
C GLY A 16 -11.26 9.08 -12.83
N LYS A 17 -10.41 8.93 -13.84
CA LYS A 17 -9.37 7.89 -13.84
C LYS A 17 -8.04 8.36 -13.29
N HIS A 18 -7.51 7.59 -12.35
CA HIS A 18 -6.23 7.83 -11.67
C HIS A 18 -5.33 6.61 -11.81
N SER A 19 -4.09 6.77 -12.24
CA SER A 19 -3.13 5.67 -12.18
C SER A 19 -2.45 5.59 -10.81
N TRP A 20 -1.91 4.42 -10.48
CA TRP A 20 -1.18 4.21 -9.24
C TRP A 20 -0.13 3.11 -9.40
N SER A 21 0.92 3.17 -8.57
CA SER A 21 2.05 2.26 -8.65
C SER A 21 2.77 2.11 -7.31
N ILE A 22 3.63 1.11 -7.25
CA ILE A 22 4.68 1.00 -6.24
C ILE A 22 5.97 1.49 -6.90
N ASN A 23 6.60 2.50 -6.32
CA ASN A 23 7.84 3.09 -6.80
C ASN A 23 9.05 2.54 -6.02
N GLU A 24 10.24 2.73 -6.59
CA GLU A 24 11.48 2.11 -6.11
C GLU A 24 11.84 2.52 -4.67
N PHE A 25 11.68 3.80 -4.33
CA PHE A 25 12.12 4.36 -3.05
C PHE A 25 10.94 4.81 -2.19
N GLY A 26 11.07 4.60 -0.88
CA GLY A 26 10.23 5.20 0.16
C GLY A 26 10.68 6.62 0.56
N ASP A 27 11.37 7.35 -0.31
CA ASP A 27 11.81 8.72 -0.03
C ASP A 27 10.69 9.71 -0.32
N LEU A 28 10.14 10.30 0.74
CA LEU A 28 9.07 11.30 0.69
C LEU A 28 9.57 12.73 0.96
N THR A 29 10.89 12.99 0.93
CA THR A 29 11.46 14.33 1.15
C THR A 29 10.92 15.39 0.18
N ARG A 30 10.48 14.97 -1.01
CA ARG A 30 9.79 15.80 -2.01
C ARG A 30 8.47 15.17 -2.47
N GLY A 31 7.75 14.50 -1.57
CA GLY A 31 6.52 13.80 -1.90
C GLY A 31 6.74 12.71 -2.94
N ALA A 32 5.87 12.62 -3.96
CA ALA A 32 6.00 11.62 -5.02
C ALA A 32 7.29 11.78 -5.86
N ALA A 33 7.83 13.01 -5.98
CA ALA A 33 9.02 13.31 -6.79
C ALA A 33 10.25 12.48 -6.43
N SER A 34 10.42 12.20 -5.15
CA SER A 34 11.61 11.54 -4.59
C SER A 34 11.49 10.01 -4.55
N THR A 35 10.34 9.46 -4.93
CA THR A 35 10.09 8.00 -4.87
C THR A 35 10.76 7.19 -5.97
N GLY A 36 11.38 7.84 -6.96
CA GLY A 36 12.07 7.18 -8.06
C GLY A 36 11.12 6.65 -9.14
N LYS A 37 11.57 5.64 -9.89
CA LYS A 37 10.79 5.01 -10.97
C LYS A 37 9.82 3.96 -10.41
N VAL A 38 8.89 3.49 -11.24
CA VAL A 38 8.04 2.34 -10.90
C VAL A 38 8.92 1.12 -10.62
N PHE A 39 8.62 0.42 -9.53
CA PHE A 39 9.38 -0.72 -9.05
C PHE A 39 9.43 -1.84 -10.10
N ASN A 40 10.63 -2.21 -10.54
CA ASN A 40 10.85 -3.32 -11.46
C ASN A 40 12.17 -4.06 -11.12
N PRO A 41 12.16 -5.01 -10.18
CA PRO A 41 13.38 -5.64 -9.68
C PRO A 41 14.08 -6.53 -10.72
N LEU A 42 13.33 -7.02 -11.71
CA LEU A 42 13.86 -7.93 -12.73
C LEU A 42 14.58 -7.18 -13.86
N ASN A 43 14.44 -5.84 -13.95
CA ASN A 43 14.96 -5.01 -15.04
C ASN A 43 14.78 -5.64 -16.42
N GLU A 44 13.70 -6.40 -16.58
CA GLU A 44 13.34 -7.01 -17.84
C GLU A 44 12.85 -5.87 -18.74
N GLU A 45 13.74 -5.25 -19.50
CA GLU A 45 13.40 -4.25 -20.53
C GLU A 45 12.38 -4.80 -21.56
N LYS A 46 12.14 -6.12 -21.55
CA LYS A 46 11.23 -6.83 -22.45
C LYS A 46 9.81 -7.04 -21.90
N THR A 47 9.54 -6.83 -20.61
CA THR A 47 8.15 -6.85 -20.11
C THR A 47 7.51 -5.48 -20.32
N LYS A 48 6.35 -5.46 -20.98
CA LYS A 48 5.63 -4.22 -21.34
C LYS A 48 5.23 -3.36 -20.14
N GLU A 49 5.16 -3.96 -18.95
CA GLU A 49 4.69 -3.30 -17.73
C GLU A 49 5.62 -3.60 -16.55
N PRO A 50 6.11 -2.57 -15.84
CA PRO A 50 6.84 -2.73 -14.58
C PRO A 50 6.05 -3.55 -13.54
N LEU A 51 6.74 -4.34 -12.71
CA LEU A 51 6.10 -5.17 -11.70
C LEU A 51 5.25 -4.37 -10.69
N GLY A 52 5.73 -3.17 -10.32
CA GLY A 52 5.06 -2.25 -9.43
C GLY A 52 3.91 -1.47 -10.07
N ASP A 53 3.61 -1.67 -11.35
CA ASP A 53 2.43 -1.07 -11.97
C ASP A 53 1.16 -1.77 -11.48
N LEU A 54 0.26 -1.01 -10.84
CA LEU A 54 -1.01 -1.49 -10.28
C LEU A 54 -2.22 -1.11 -11.15
N GLY A 55 -1.97 -0.46 -12.30
CA GLY A 55 -2.99 -0.07 -13.26
C GLY A 55 -3.67 1.26 -12.94
N THR A 56 -4.99 1.30 -13.16
CA THR A 56 -5.82 2.49 -13.06
C THR A 56 -6.98 2.25 -12.10
N LEU A 57 -7.28 3.27 -11.31
CA LEU A 57 -8.42 3.42 -10.42
C LEU A 57 -9.45 4.32 -11.11
N ASP A 58 -10.73 4.03 -10.91
CA ASP A 58 -11.82 4.91 -11.34
C ASP A 58 -12.49 5.50 -10.10
N ALA A 59 -12.29 6.80 -9.89
CA ALA A 59 -12.85 7.54 -8.77
C ALA A 59 -14.26 8.03 -9.13
N ASN A 60 -15.23 7.71 -8.28
CA ASN A 60 -16.62 8.11 -8.48
C ASN A 60 -16.82 9.62 -8.27
N GLU A 61 -18.06 10.10 -8.43
CA GLU A 61 -18.40 11.52 -8.24
C GLU A 61 -18.12 12.06 -6.82
N LYS A 62 -17.98 11.18 -5.82
CA LYS A 62 -17.59 11.53 -4.45
C LYS A 62 -16.07 11.55 -4.24
N GLY A 63 -15.29 11.23 -5.27
CA GLY A 63 -13.84 11.12 -5.19
C GLY A 63 -13.36 9.85 -4.48
N GLU A 64 -14.17 8.79 -4.48
CA GLU A 64 -13.87 7.51 -3.86
C GLU A 64 -13.50 6.47 -4.92
N ALA A 65 -12.46 5.67 -4.66
CA ALA A 65 -12.08 4.55 -5.50
C ALA A 65 -11.71 3.33 -4.65
N PHE A 66 -12.08 2.14 -5.12
CA PHE A 66 -11.81 0.87 -4.44
C PHE A 66 -11.09 -0.10 -5.38
N TYR A 67 -10.12 -0.83 -4.84
CA TYR A 67 -9.43 -1.90 -5.54
C TYR A 67 -9.28 -3.13 -4.65
N THR A 68 -9.56 -4.30 -5.23
CA THR A 68 -9.21 -5.61 -4.67
C THR A 68 -8.67 -6.49 -5.79
N GLY A 69 -7.50 -7.08 -5.58
CA GLY A 69 -6.86 -7.88 -6.61
C GLY A 69 -5.68 -8.68 -6.10
N VAL A 70 -5.16 -9.54 -6.97
CA VAL A 70 -3.96 -10.34 -6.73
C VAL A 70 -2.94 -10.01 -7.81
N LYS A 71 -1.70 -9.75 -7.40
CA LYS A 71 -0.57 -9.53 -8.31
C LYS A 71 0.37 -10.72 -8.22
N GLU A 72 0.67 -11.31 -9.37
CA GLU A 72 1.66 -12.38 -9.48
C GLU A 72 3.08 -11.82 -9.41
N LYS A 73 4.03 -12.63 -8.92
CA LYS A 73 5.46 -12.29 -8.82
C LYS A 73 5.78 -11.14 -7.87
N LEU A 74 4.80 -10.67 -7.10
CA LEU A 74 4.98 -9.65 -6.09
C LEU A 74 5.14 -10.30 -4.71
N ARG A 75 6.22 -9.98 -4.00
CA ARG A 75 6.44 -10.40 -2.62
C ARG A 75 6.36 -9.22 -1.67
N VAL A 76 5.55 -9.33 -0.61
CA VAL A 76 5.42 -8.27 0.42
C VAL A 76 6.79 -7.88 1.01
N ALA A 77 7.67 -8.85 1.25
CA ALA A 77 9.01 -8.60 1.79
C ALA A 77 9.86 -7.65 0.92
N ASP A 78 9.68 -7.69 -0.40
CA ASP A 78 10.40 -6.82 -1.35
C ASP A 78 9.79 -5.42 -1.44
N LEU A 79 8.59 -5.20 -0.90
CA LEU A 79 7.88 -3.92 -0.95
C LEU A 79 8.13 -3.04 0.27
N ILE A 80 8.51 -3.64 1.41
CA ILE A 80 8.70 -2.90 2.66
C ILE A 80 9.75 -1.80 2.47
N GLY A 81 9.41 -0.57 2.81
CA GLY A 81 10.28 0.61 2.65
C GLY A 81 10.24 1.25 1.26
N ARG A 82 9.44 0.74 0.33
CA ARG A 82 9.10 1.40 -0.95
C ARG A 82 7.91 2.33 -0.79
N ALA A 83 7.54 3.07 -1.82
CA ALA A 83 6.37 3.96 -1.78
C ALA A 83 5.25 3.49 -2.71
N VAL A 84 4.00 3.58 -2.25
CA VAL A 84 2.81 3.62 -3.12
C VAL A 84 2.62 5.06 -3.58
N VAL A 85 2.35 5.27 -4.86
CA VAL A 85 2.13 6.58 -5.47
C VAL A 85 0.82 6.57 -6.25
N VAL A 86 0.05 7.65 -6.12
CA VAL A 86 -1.17 7.90 -6.89
C VAL A 86 -0.94 9.11 -7.78
N TYR A 87 -1.41 9.04 -9.02
CA TYR A 87 -1.25 10.08 -10.03
C TYR A 87 -2.59 10.77 -10.33
N ALA A 88 -2.54 12.01 -10.82
CA ALA A 88 -3.75 12.78 -11.13
C ALA A 88 -4.56 12.20 -12.30
N THR A 89 -3.92 11.46 -13.20
CA THR A 89 -4.52 10.93 -14.43
C THR A 89 -4.04 9.50 -14.69
N GLU A 90 -4.52 8.87 -15.77
CA GLU A 90 -3.98 7.59 -16.25
C GLU A 90 -2.50 7.66 -16.66
N ASP A 91 -1.99 8.86 -16.94
CA ASP A 91 -0.61 9.05 -17.34
C ASP A 91 0.32 9.15 -16.12
N LYS A 92 1.19 8.15 -15.96
CA LYS A 92 2.23 8.08 -14.92
C LYS A 92 3.45 8.95 -15.21
N SER A 93 3.49 9.64 -16.35
CA SER A 93 4.55 10.60 -16.69
C SER A 93 4.44 11.89 -15.88
N GLU A 94 3.22 12.20 -15.43
CA GLU A 94 2.91 13.34 -14.58
C GLU A 94 3.39 13.15 -13.13
N HIS A 95 3.44 14.25 -12.38
CA HIS A 95 3.80 14.19 -10.97
C HIS A 95 2.74 13.46 -10.15
N GLY A 96 3.16 12.53 -9.28
CA GLY A 96 2.24 11.88 -8.34
C GLY A 96 1.62 12.90 -7.38
N ILE A 97 0.31 12.79 -7.16
CA ILE A 97 -0.46 13.68 -6.28
C ILE A 97 -0.36 13.29 -4.80
N ALA A 98 -0.08 12.01 -4.53
CA ALA A 98 0.10 11.49 -3.18
C ALA A 98 1.08 10.32 -3.20
N ALA A 99 1.84 10.17 -2.11
CA ALA A 99 2.75 9.04 -1.92
C ALA A 99 2.82 8.66 -0.44
N ALA A 100 2.98 7.35 -0.18
CA ALA A 100 3.10 6.82 1.17
C ALA A 100 4.04 5.61 1.20
N VAL A 101 4.85 5.48 2.25
CA VAL A 101 5.77 4.34 2.42
C VAL A 101 5.00 3.08 2.80
N VAL A 102 5.31 1.97 2.13
CA VAL A 102 4.85 0.63 2.49
C VAL A 102 5.54 0.21 3.79
N ALA A 103 4.79 0.30 4.88
CA ALA A 103 5.23 -0.07 6.21
C ALA A 103 4.93 -1.54 6.53
N ARG A 104 5.60 -2.07 7.56
CA ARG A 104 5.22 -3.35 8.16
C ARG A 104 3.94 -3.15 8.96
N SER A 105 3.00 -4.08 8.81
CA SER A 105 1.87 -4.26 9.71
C SER A 105 1.99 -5.61 10.39
N ALA A 106 1.49 -5.71 11.62
CA ALA A 106 1.31 -7.00 12.26
C ALA A 106 0.30 -7.83 11.48
N GLY A 107 0.54 -9.13 11.39
CA GLY A 107 -0.45 -10.09 10.96
C GLY A 107 -1.61 -10.19 11.95
N VAL A 108 -2.66 -10.88 11.53
CA VAL A 108 -3.82 -11.16 12.39
C VAL A 108 -3.36 -11.98 13.60
N GLY A 109 -3.56 -11.44 14.81
CA GLY A 109 -3.14 -12.07 16.06
C GLY A 109 -1.66 -11.88 16.43
N GLU A 110 -0.87 -11.12 15.66
CA GLU A 110 0.56 -10.92 15.93
C GLU A 110 0.86 -9.67 16.77
N ASN A 111 -0.16 -8.88 17.14
CA ASN A 111 0.02 -7.64 17.93
C ASN A 111 -1.00 -7.53 19.07
N TYR A 112 -0.83 -8.40 20.07
CA TYR A 112 -1.58 -8.27 21.32
C TYR A 112 -1.14 -7.03 22.09
N LYS A 113 -2.10 -6.16 22.39
CA LYS A 113 -1.83 -4.93 23.13
C LYS A 113 -1.80 -5.21 24.63
N LYS A 114 -0.77 -4.68 25.29
CA LYS A 114 -0.62 -4.70 26.74
C LYS A 114 -0.75 -3.29 27.30
N LEU A 115 -1.55 -3.14 28.35
CA LEU A 115 -1.69 -1.92 29.14
C LEU A 115 -0.92 -2.13 30.44
N CYS A 116 0.07 -1.28 30.69
CA CYS A 116 0.92 -1.35 31.89
C CYS A 116 0.92 0.00 32.61
N THR A 117 1.06 -0.02 33.93
CA THR A 117 1.46 1.15 34.71
C THR A 117 2.95 1.46 34.51
N CYS A 118 3.38 2.67 34.89
CA CYS A 118 4.77 3.10 34.76
C CYS A 118 5.78 2.28 35.57
N ASP A 119 5.32 1.55 36.59
CA ASP A 119 6.16 0.63 37.40
C ASP A 119 6.31 -0.77 36.76
N GLY A 120 5.71 -1.00 35.58
CA GLY A 120 5.75 -2.27 34.86
C GLY A 120 4.63 -3.24 35.22
N THR A 121 3.73 -2.90 36.16
CA THR A 121 2.59 -3.76 36.48
C THR A 121 1.62 -3.80 35.30
N THR A 122 1.26 -5.01 34.87
CA THR A 122 0.31 -5.21 33.78
C THR A 122 -1.11 -5.02 34.31
N ILE A 123 -1.83 -4.03 33.77
CA ILE A 123 -3.24 -3.79 34.08
C ILE A 123 -4.13 -4.71 33.24
N TRP A 124 -3.77 -4.89 31.96
CA TRP A 124 -4.52 -5.70 31.02
C TRP A 124 -3.64 -6.14 29.85
N GLU A 125 -3.91 -7.32 29.30
CA GLU A 125 -3.20 -7.86 28.15
C GLU A 125 -4.22 -8.54 27.24
N ALA A 126 -4.19 -8.20 25.95
CA ALA A 126 -5.00 -8.87 24.96
C ALA A 126 -4.53 -10.32 24.79
N THR A 127 -5.47 -11.23 24.62
CA THR A 127 -5.23 -12.65 24.35
C THR A 127 -5.99 -13.09 23.10
N ASP A 128 -5.72 -14.31 22.62
CA ASP A 128 -6.49 -14.92 21.51
C ASP A 128 -8.02 -14.89 21.75
N ARG A 129 -8.46 -14.90 23.02
CA ARG A 129 -9.89 -14.87 23.38
C ARG A 129 -10.53 -13.49 23.17
N ASP A 130 -9.72 -12.44 23.15
CA ASP A 130 -10.16 -11.07 22.90
C ASP A 130 -10.22 -10.76 21.39
N PHE A 131 -9.68 -11.65 20.55
CA PHE A 131 -9.80 -11.57 19.11
C PHE A 131 -11.20 -12.01 18.66
N VAL A 132 -12.06 -11.04 18.37
CA VAL A 132 -13.40 -11.29 17.83
C VAL A 132 -13.37 -11.15 16.32
N THR A 133 -13.62 -12.24 15.59
CA THR A 133 -13.84 -12.15 14.15
C THR A 133 -15.16 -11.43 13.88
N SER A 134 -15.08 -10.27 13.22
CA SER A 134 -16.29 -9.61 12.73
C SER A 134 -16.94 -10.50 11.68
N LYS A 135 -18.21 -10.87 11.87
CA LYS A 135 -19.03 -11.46 10.81
C LYS A 135 -19.39 -10.33 9.86
N VAL A 136 -18.59 -10.16 8.82
CA VAL A 136 -18.95 -9.34 7.65
C VAL A 136 -19.71 -10.23 6.68
#